data_AF-A0AAU1LX27-F1
#
_entry.id   AF-A0AAU1LX27-F1
#
_cell.length_a   1.000
_cell.length_b   1.000
_cell.length_c   1.000
_cell.angle_alpha   90.00
_cell.angle_beta   90.00
_cell.angle_gamma   90.00
#
_symmetry.space_group_name_H-M   'P 1'
#
loop_
_entity.id
_entity.type
_entity.pdbx_description
1 polymer ?
#
loop_
_entity_poly.entity_id
_entity_poly.type
_entity_poly.pdbx_seq_one_letter_code
_entity_poly.pdbx_strand_id
1 'polypeptide(L)'
;MTANEDHRHLTALRGRPWVAANEALAFVVELVAIGALAVWGFTAPEGVPASVALGIGAPAAAVVLWGLFAAPRARYPLPLAGVLAVKTLVLGGGVAAVHGTGHPVAAVVLAVVTVANTGCAEYFRRR
;
A
#
# COMPACT_ATOMS: atom_id res chain seq x y z
N MET A 1 -27.01 -7.92 21.53
CA MET A 1 -26.29 -8.54 20.39
C MET A 1 -24.89 -8.83 20.88
N THR A 2 -24.52 -10.11 21.00
CA THR A 2 -23.44 -10.52 21.92
C THR A 2 -22.09 -10.62 21.19
N ALA A 3 -20.99 -10.24 21.85
CA ALA A 3 -19.63 -10.27 21.29
C ALA A 3 -19.21 -11.63 20.67
N ASN A 4 -19.93 -12.70 20.96
CA ASN A 4 -19.74 -14.06 20.43
C ASN A 4 -20.20 -14.19 18.96
N GLU A 5 -21.25 -13.47 18.55
CA GLU A 5 -21.76 -13.51 17.17
C GLU A 5 -20.83 -12.75 16.21
N ASP A 6 -20.32 -11.59 16.67
CA ASP A 6 -19.36 -10.77 15.92
C ASP A 6 -18.04 -11.51 15.67
N HIS A 7 -17.51 -12.21 16.68
CA HIS A 7 -16.30 -13.03 16.52
C HIS A 7 -16.49 -14.15 15.49
N ARG A 8 -17.64 -14.83 15.49
CA ARG A 8 -17.93 -15.88 14.49
C ARG A 8 -18.03 -15.31 13.08
N HIS A 9 -18.61 -14.13 12.92
CA HIS A 9 -18.76 -13.47 11.62
C HIS A 9 -17.41 -13.01 11.04
N LEU A 10 -16.55 -12.38 11.87
CA LEU A 10 -15.19 -11.97 11.46
C LEU A 10 -14.31 -13.18 11.10
N THR A 11 -14.45 -14.29 11.83
CA THR A 11 -13.71 -15.53 11.55
C THR A 11 -14.21 -16.19 10.26
N ALA A 12 -15.52 -16.17 10.00
CA ALA A 12 -16.11 -16.71 8.78
C ALA A 12 -15.73 -15.91 7.52
N LEU A 13 -15.58 -14.59 7.61
CA LEU A 13 -15.08 -13.76 6.51
C LEU A 13 -13.58 -14.00 6.25
N ARG A 14 -12.76 -14.09 7.31
CA ARG A 14 -11.32 -14.40 7.20
C ARG A 14 -11.05 -15.78 6.61
N GLY A 15 -11.97 -16.74 6.77
CA GLY A 15 -11.86 -18.09 6.20
C GLY A 15 -12.16 -18.18 4.71
N ARG A 16 -12.62 -17.10 4.05
CA ARG A 16 -12.94 -17.14 2.62
C ARG A 16 -11.68 -16.97 1.77
N PRO A 17 -11.44 -17.84 0.77
CA PRO A 17 -10.21 -17.83 -0.01
C PRO A 17 -9.98 -16.52 -0.78
N TRP A 18 -11.07 -15.86 -1.20
CA TRP A 18 -10.99 -14.60 -1.93
C TRP A 18 -10.56 -13.41 -1.06
N VAL A 19 -10.89 -13.40 0.24
CA VAL A 19 -10.43 -12.35 1.17
C VAL A 19 -8.91 -12.48 1.36
N ALA A 20 -8.44 -13.70 1.60
CA ALA A 20 -7.01 -13.98 1.72
C ALA A 20 -6.25 -13.62 0.43
N ALA A 21 -6.81 -13.95 -0.75
CA ALA A 21 -6.22 -13.58 -2.03
C ALA A 21 -6.14 -12.05 -2.22
N ASN A 22 -7.17 -11.29 -1.82
CA ASN A 22 -7.15 -9.83 -1.89
C ASN A 22 -6.10 -9.22 -0.94
N GLU A 23 -5.98 -9.72 0.29
CA GLU A 23 -4.95 -9.25 1.22
C GLU A 23 -3.52 -9.58 0.72
N ALA A 24 -3.33 -10.77 0.14
CA ALA A 24 -2.06 -11.14 -0.48
C ALA A 24 -1.72 -10.23 -1.68
N LEU A 25 -2.70 -9.95 -2.54
CA LEU A 25 -2.53 -9.00 -3.65
C LEU A 25 -2.20 -7.60 -3.13
N ALA A 26 -2.90 -7.13 -2.10
CA ALA A 26 -2.64 -5.85 -1.46
C ALA A 26 -1.19 -5.75 -0.98
N PHE A 27 -0.69 -6.80 -0.32
CA PHE A 27 0.69 -6.86 0.14
C PHE A 27 1.70 -6.83 -1.01
N VAL A 28 1.47 -7.58 -2.09
CA VAL A 28 2.33 -7.55 -3.28
C VAL A 28 2.35 -6.14 -3.91
N VAL A 29 1.20 -5.49 -4.03
CA VAL A 29 1.10 -4.11 -4.54
C VAL A 29 1.87 -3.13 -3.66
N GLU A 30 1.81 -3.27 -2.34
CA GLU A 30 2.60 -2.46 -1.40
C GLU A 30 4.10 -2.66 -1.60
N LEU A 31 4.56 -3.90 -1.76
CA LEU A 31 5.98 -4.20 -2.04
C LEU A 31 6.44 -3.63 -3.39
N VAL A 32 5.60 -3.76 -4.42
CA VAL A 32 5.88 -3.18 -5.75
C VAL A 32 5.99 -1.66 -5.66
N ALA A 33 5.12 -0.99 -4.92
CA ALA A 33 5.19 0.46 -4.72
C ALA A 33 6.49 0.89 -4.03
N ILE A 34 6.92 0.17 -2.98
CA ILE A 34 8.19 0.43 -2.29
C ILE A 34 9.38 0.21 -3.23
N GLY A 35 9.37 -0.88 -4.00
CA GLY A 35 10.41 -1.16 -5.00
C GLY A 35 10.47 -0.10 -6.09
N ALA A 36 9.31 0.36 -6.57
CA ALA A 36 9.23 1.44 -7.56
C ALA A 36 9.81 2.75 -7.02
N LEU A 37 9.51 3.12 -5.77
CA LEU A 37 10.09 4.29 -5.11
C LEU A 37 11.61 4.20 -5.02
N ALA A 38 12.15 3.02 -4.70
CA ALA A 38 13.59 2.80 -4.68
C ALA A 38 14.22 2.95 -6.06
N VAL A 39 13.68 2.24 -7.08
CA VAL A 39 14.18 2.29 -8.46
C VAL A 39 14.14 3.73 -8.98
N TRP A 40 13.01 4.40 -8.83
CA TRP A 40 12.87 5.81 -9.22
C TRP A 40 13.86 6.70 -8.46
N GLY A 41 14.01 6.54 -7.14
CA GLY A 41 14.94 7.34 -6.36
C GLY A 41 16.40 7.17 -6.75
N PHE A 42 16.80 5.98 -7.23
CA PHE A 42 18.15 5.75 -7.76
C PHE A 42 18.36 6.25 -9.19
N THR A 43 17.29 6.37 -9.99
CA THR A 43 17.36 6.65 -11.43
C THR A 43 16.96 8.06 -11.84
N ALA A 44 16.14 8.75 -11.04
CA ALA A 44 15.61 10.07 -11.36
C ALA A 44 16.60 11.24 -11.16
N PRO A 45 17.35 11.34 -10.05
CA PRO A 45 18.27 12.45 -9.84
C PRO A 45 19.62 12.24 -10.54
N GLU A 46 20.25 13.34 -10.94
CA GLU A 46 21.64 13.33 -11.38
C GLU A 46 22.59 13.39 -10.17
N GLY A 47 23.61 12.51 -10.17
CA GLY A 47 24.66 12.50 -9.16
C GLY A 47 24.46 11.49 -8.02
N VAL A 48 25.52 10.74 -7.74
CA VAL A 48 25.53 9.61 -6.78
C VAL A 48 24.97 9.97 -5.40
N PRO A 49 25.32 11.11 -4.77
CA PRO A 49 24.80 11.42 -3.44
C PRO A 49 23.27 11.61 -3.42
N ALA A 50 22.73 12.27 -4.45
CA ALA A 50 21.29 12.50 -4.57
C ALA A 50 20.54 11.20 -4.87
N SER A 51 21.07 10.35 -5.75
CA SER A 51 20.51 9.03 -6.06
C SER A 51 20.48 8.11 -4.84
N VAL A 52 21.55 8.11 -4.03
CA VAL A 52 21.59 7.31 -2.79
C VAL A 52 20.60 7.86 -1.77
N ALA A 53 20.56 9.19 -1.59
CA ALA A 53 19.65 9.83 -0.65
C ALA A 53 18.18 9.56 -1.00
N LEU A 54 17.78 9.69 -2.28
CA LEU A 54 16.41 9.43 -2.71
C LEU A 54 16.10 7.94 -2.81
N GLY A 55 16.99 7.15 -3.40
CA GLY A 55 16.82 5.71 -3.59
C GLY A 55 16.68 4.92 -2.29
N ILE A 56 17.26 5.42 -1.19
CA ILE A 56 17.07 4.84 0.15
C ILE A 56 16.01 5.62 0.94
N GLY A 57 16.05 6.95 0.89
CA GLY A 57 15.19 7.81 1.69
C GLY A 57 13.71 7.69 1.35
N ALA A 58 13.35 7.61 0.07
CA ALA A 58 11.96 7.46 -0.37
C ALA A 58 11.33 6.13 0.11
N PRO A 59 11.92 4.95 -0.15
CA PRO A 59 11.35 3.70 0.36
C PRO A 59 11.41 3.60 1.89
N ALA A 60 12.47 4.11 2.54
CA ALA A 60 12.56 4.12 3.99
C ALA A 60 11.44 4.98 4.61
N ALA A 61 11.19 6.18 4.08
CA ALA A 61 10.09 7.03 4.54
C ALA A 61 8.74 6.34 4.34
N ALA A 62 8.52 5.68 3.20
CA ALA A 62 7.29 4.93 2.93
C ALA A 62 7.07 3.80 3.95
N VAL A 63 8.11 2.99 4.21
CA VAL A 63 8.06 1.90 5.20
C VAL A 63 7.81 2.42 6.62
N VAL A 64 8.48 3.52 7.01
CA VAL A 64 8.29 4.13 8.32
C VAL A 64 6.87 4.68 8.49
N LEU A 65 6.37 5.46 7.53
CA LEU A 65 4.99 5.98 7.56
C LEU A 65 3.98 4.84 7.64
N TRP A 66 4.17 3.80 6.84
CA TRP A 66 3.30 2.63 6.86
C TRP A 66 3.36 1.89 8.20
N GLY A 67 4.56 1.62 8.72
CA GLY A 67 4.76 0.94 10.01
C GLY A 67 4.20 1.72 11.20
N LEU A 68 4.27 3.05 11.15
CA LEU A 68 3.77 3.92 12.21
C LEU A 68 2.25 4.00 12.24
N PHE A 69 1.60 4.03 11.08
CA PHE A 69 0.20 4.46 10.96
C PHE A 69 -0.75 3.46 10.28
N ALA A 70 -0.26 2.63 9.37
CA ALA A 70 -1.09 1.78 8.51
C ALA A 70 -0.91 0.27 8.75
N ALA A 71 0.14 -0.14 9.46
CA ALA A 71 0.40 -1.54 9.78
C ALA A 71 -0.68 -2.15 10.72
N PRO A 72 -0.92 -3.48 10.67
CA PRO A 72 -1.88 -4.14 11.57
C PRO A 72 -1.57 -3.94 13.07
N ARG A 73 -0.28 -3.74 13.39
CA ARG A 73 0.21 -3.37 14.73
C ARG A 73 0.88 -1.99 14.70
N ALA A 74 0.25 -1.03 14.01
CA ALA A 74 0.72 0.34 13.93
C ALA A 74 0.96 0.93 15.33
N ARG A 75 2.06 1.66 15.49
CA ARG A 75 2.41 2.33 16.75
C ARG A 75 1.38 3.41 17.10
N TYR A 76 0.87 4.11 16.09
CA TYR A 76 -0.12 5.16 16.21
C TYR A 76 -1.38 4.74 15.43
N PRO A 77 -2.34 4.07 16.08
CA PRO A 77 -3.57 3.65 15.40
C PRO A 77 -4.35 4.87 14.93
N LEU A 78 -4.63 4.94 13.63
CA LEU A 78 -5.45 5.98 13.02
C LEU A 78 -6.87 5.46 12.76
N PRO A 79 -7.88 6.36 12.68
CA PRO A 79 -9.15 6.00 12.08
C PRO A 79 -8.93 5.57 10.62
N LEU A 80 -9.88 4.81 10.07
CA LEU A 80 -9.79 4.25 8.72
C LEU A 80 -9.39 5.28 7.66
N ALA A 81 -9.92 6.51 7.73
CA ALA A 81 -9.56 7.60 6.83
C ALA A 81 -8.05 7.94 6.86
N GLY A 82 -7.43 7.94 8.05
CA GLY A 82 -6.00 8.19 8.20
C GLY A 82 -5.15 7.03 7.65
N VAL A 83 -5.56 5.78 7.87
CA VAL A 83 -4.90 4.61 7.28
C VAL A 83 -4.96 4.66 5.75
N LEU A 84 -6.13 5.00 5.19
CA LEU A 84 -6.32 5.15 3.75
C LEU A 84 -5.45 6.29 3.20
N ALA A 85 -5.36 7.43 3.89
CA ALA A 85 -4.49 8.53 3.47
C ALA A 85 -3.01 8.09 3.37
N VAL A 86 -2.51 7.37 4.37
CA VAL A 86 -1.12 6.85 4.35
C VAL A 86 -0.92 5.83 3.22
N LYS A 87 -1.88 4.92 3.01
CA LYS A 87 -1.84 3.98 1.88
C LYS A 87 -1.84 4.71 0.53
N THR A 88 -2.70 5.73 0.36
CA THR A 88 -2.74 6.54 -0.86
C THR A 88 -1.41 7.26 -1.10
N LEU A 89 -0.76 7.77 -0.06
CA LEU A 89 0.55 8.40 -0.19
C LEU A 89 1.63 7.40 -0.64
N VAL A 90 1.70 6.23 0.00
CA VAL A 90 2.72 5.22 -0.32
C VAL A 90 2.48 4.59 -1.69
N LEU A 91 1.26 4.13 -1.96
CA LEU A 91 0.90 3.47 -3.21
C LEU A 91 0.83 4.45 -4.38
N GLY A 92 0.26 5.65 -4.16
CA GLY A 92 0.26 6.73 -5.14
C GLY A 92 1.67 7.23 -5.45
N GLY A 93 2.54 7.30 -4.44
CA GLY A 93 3.96 7.55 -4.63
C GLY A 93 4.64 6.47 -5.50
N GLY A 94 4.32 5.19 -5.29
CA GLY A 94 4.78 4.10 -6.14
C GLY A 94 4.32 4.22 -7.59
N VAL A 95 3.05 4.58 -7.83
CA VAL A 95 2.53 4.86 -9.18
C VAL A 95 3.27 6.02 -9.84
N ALA A 96 3.46 7.13 -9.12
CA ALA A 96 4.19 8.30 -9.60
C ALA A 96 5.66 7.95 -9.91
N ALA A 97 6.28 7.11 -9.09
CA ALA A 97 7.63 6.61 -9.29
C ALA A 97 7.74 5.77 -10.58
N VAL A 98 6.84 4.80 -10.79
CA VAL A 98 6.82 4.02 -12.05
C VAL A 98 6.64 4.94 -13.25
N HIS A 99 5.73 5.91 -13.17
CA HIS A 99 5.55 6.89 -14.24
C HIS A 99 6.84 7.69 -14.51
N GLY A 100 7.53 8.13 -13.45
CA GLY A 100 8.79 8.86 -13.53
C GLY A 100 9.95 8.06 -14.14
N THR A 101 9.89 6.72 -14.15
CA THR A 101 10.86 5.87 -14.86
C THR A 101 10.60 5.74 -16.36
N GLY A 102 9.56 6.38 -16.89
CA GLY A 102 9.22 6.34 -18.32
C GLY A 102 8.33 5.15 -18.73
N HIS A 103 7.69 4.47 -17.77
CA HIS A 103 6.80 3.32 -18.02
C HIS A 103 5.32 3.68 -17.75
N PRO A 104 4.66 4.52 -18.57
CA PRO A 104 3.32 5.03 -18.27
C PRO A 104 2.26 3.93 -18.25
N VAL A 105 2.35 2.93 -19.13
CA VAL A 105 1.42 1.79 -19.15
C VAL A 105 1.50 1.01 -17.85
N ALA A 106 2.70 0.73 -17.34
CA ALA A 106 2.89 0.04 -16.07
C ALA A 106 2.33 0.87 -14.90
N ALA A 107 2.50 2.20 -14.93
CA ALA A 107 1.93 3.09 -13.92
C ALA A 107 0.39 3.04 -13.91
N VAL A 108 -0.25 3.06 -15.09
CA VAL A 108 -1.71 2.93 -15.20
C VAL A 108 -2.18 1.57 -14.69
N VAL A 109 -1.51 0.48 -15.09
CA VAL A 109 -1.85 -0.87 -14.60
C VAL A 109 -1.76 -0.93 -13.07
N LEU A 110 -0.66 -0.43 -12.49
CA LEU A 110 -0.47 -0.40 -11.04
C LEU A 110 -1.55 0.45 -10.34
N ALA A 111 -1.93 1.59 -10.91
CA ALA A 111 -2.97 2.44 -10.39
C ALA A 111 -4.34 1.74 -10.40
N VAL A 112 -4.71 1.11 -11.51
CA VAL A 112 -5.98 0.36 -11.64
C VAL A 112 -6.03 -0.80 -10.66
N VAL A 113 -4.96 -1.59 -10.57
CA VAL A 113 -4.87 -2.71 -9.62
C VAL A 113 -5.00 -2.21 -8.18
N THR A 114 -4.32 -1.10 -7.85
CA THR A 114 -4.39 -0.49 -6.51
C THR A 114 -5.80 -0.05 -6.15
N VAL A 115 -6.49 0.65 -7.06
CA VAL A 115 -7.85 1.13 -6.86
C VAL A 115 -8.83 -0.03 -6.75
N ALA A 116 -8.74 -1.03 -7.62
CA ALA A 116 -9.62 -2.20 -7.58
C ALA A 116 -9.43 -3.00 -6.28
N ASN A 117 -8.19 -3.29 -5.90
CA ASN A 117 -7.87 -4.02 -4.67
C ASN A 117 -8.35 -3.29 -3.41
N THR A 118 -8.10 -1.97 -3.33
CA THR A 118 -8.50 -1.14 -2.18
C THR A 118 -10.01 -0.95 -2.13
N GLY A 119 -10.65 -0.73 -3.29
CA GLY A 119 -12.09 -0.56 -3.42
C GLY A 119 -12.86 -1.83 -3.05
N CYS A 120 -12.42 -3.01 -3.50
CA CYS A 120 -12.98 -4.29 -3.07
C CYS A 120 -12.89 -4.44 -1.54
N ALA A 121 -11.70 -4.24 -0.96
CA ALA A 121 -11.51 -4.38 0.48
C ALA A 121 -12.40 -3.42 1.31
N GLU A 122 -12.57 -2.18 0.84
CA GLU A 122 -13.39 -1.17 1.51
C GLU A 122 -14.89 -1.42 1.35
N TYR A 123 -15.32 -1.86 0.18
CA TYR A 123 -16.72 -2.20 -0.09
C TYR A 123 -17.22 -3.31 0.83
N PHE A 124 -16.42 -4.37 1.02
CA PHE A 124 -16.77 -5.47 1.91
C PHE A 124 -16.65 -5.14 3.40
N ARG A 125 -15.88 -4.11 3.78
CA ARG A 125 -15.83 -3.63 5.17
C ARG A 125 -17.04 -2.79 5.56
N ARG A 126 -17.72 -2.18 4.59
CA ARG A 126 -18.88 -1.31 4.82
C ARG A 126 -20.23 -2.01 4.69
N ARG A 127 -20.26 -3.27 4.24
CA ARG A 127 -21.46 -4.12 4.17
C ARG A 127 -21.40 -5.21 5.22
#